data_AF-A0AAJ0DEG5-F1
#
_entry.id   AF-A0AAJ0DEG5-F1
#
_cell.length_a   1.000
_cell.length_b   1.000
_cell.length_c   1.000
_cell.angle_alpha   90.00
_cell.angle_beta   90.00
_cell.angle_gamma   90.00
#
_symmetry.space_group_name_H-M   'P 1'
#
loop_
_entity.id
_entity.type
_entity.pdbx_description
1 polymer ?
#
loop_
_entity_poly.entity_id
_entity_poly.type
_entity_poly.pdbx_seq_one_letter_code
_entity_poly.pdbx_strand_id
1 'polypeptide(L)'
;MHFLRYLSSAFVAGLAAQTAALSIPGKPGLKVKPYKREVLQHIVTWDQHSIFVHGERVLFYSGEYHPFRLPVPGLWLDVFQKIRSLGYTGVSIYTDWALLEGKPGEFLAEGIFDLQPFFDAAKQAGIYILARPGPYINAEVSGGGFPGWLQRVPGVLRSLDPGYIAATELYVKSIGEIIAKNQITNDGPVILFQPENELYSCSDDIDPCPNPEYFQYVEDQFRNASIVVPYIVNDNNEGNFAPGQPVSVDIYGIDSYPLGFDCANPETWPENALQTDLTETHLNYSALTPFSFIEFQGGSFDPWGGWGFQQCLELVGYEFERVFYQVLIPRDDEH
;
A
#
# COMPACT_ATOMS: atom_id res chain seq x y z
N MET A 1 -12.75 -78.12 33.11
CA MET A 1 -11.55 -78.93 32.84
C MET A 1 -11.40 -79.03 31.32
N HIS A 2 -10.36 -78.40 30.76
CA HIS A 2 -9.78 -78.49 29.40
C HIS A 2 -10.70 -78.58 28.16
N PHE A 3 -10.79 -77.49 27.37
CA PHE A 3 -9.97 -77.18 26.18
C PHE A 3 -10.41 -77.94 24.91
N LEU A 4 -10.84 -77.22 23.87
CA LEU A 4 -10.47 -77.55 22.49
C LEU A 4 -10.63 -76.33 21.56
N ARG A 5 -9.61 -76.16 20.70
CA ARG A 5 -9.41 -75.14 19.66
C ARG A 5 -10.16 -75.47 18.35
N TYR A 6 -10.05 -74.53 17.41
CA TYR A 6 -10.08 -74.59 15.92
C TYR A 6 -11.27 -73.84 15.30
N LEU A 7 -11.05 -72.64 14.73
CA LEU A 7 -10.59 -72.31 13.37
C LEU A 7 -11.72 -72.35 12.32
N SER A 8 -12.05 -71.19 11.74
CA SER A 8 -12.11 -70.94 10.29
C SER A 8 -13.14 -69.89 9.89
N SER A 9 -12.68 -69.03 9.00
CA SER A 9 -13.31 -67.90 8.31
C SER A 9 -14.49 -68.30 7.41
N ALA A 10 -15.50 -67.43 7.29
CA ALA A 10 -15.97 -66.84 6.02
C ALA A 10 -17.33 -66.12 6.15
N PHE A 11 -17.33 -64.85 5.72
CA PHE A 11 -18.37 -64.06 5.02
C PHE A 11 -19.82 -64.54 4.98
N VAL A 12 -20.77 -63.60 5.19
CA VAL A 12 -21.86 -63.22 4.26
C VAL A 12 -22.47 -61.87 4.70
N ALA A 13 -22.90 -61.10 3.69
CA ALA A 13 -23.28 -59.69 3.64
C ALA A 13 -24.58 -59.28 4.38
N GLY A 14 -24.70 -57.98 4.65
CA GLY A 14 -25.94 -57.33 5.11
C GLY A 14 -25.90 -55.79 4.98
N LEU A 15 -26.67 -55.31 4.01
CA LEU A 15 -27.08 -53.96 3.59
C LEU A 15 -26.90 -52.71 4.51
N ALA A 16 -26.46 -51.63 3.84
CA ALA A 16 -27.07 -50.29 3.74
C ALA A 16 -27.33 -49.44 5.00
N ALA A 17 -26.60 -48.32 5.08
CA ALA A 17 -27.16 -47.02 5.44
C ALA A 17 -26.35 -45.90 4.76
N GLN A 18 -26.93 -45.33 3.70
CA GLN A 18 -26.49 -44.06 3.13
C GLN A 18 -26.76 -42.95 4.14
N THR A 19 -25.74 -42.20 4.53
CA THR A 19 -25.93 -40.85 5.07
C THR A 19 -25.40 -39.89 4.02
N ALA A 20 -26.34 -39.26 3.30
CA ALA A 20 -26.06 -38.14 2.43
C ALA A 20 -25.73 -36.93 3.30
N ALA A 21 -24.45 -36.59 3.43
CA ALA A 21 -24.05 -35.25 3.79
C ALA A 21 -24.30 -34.38 2.55
N LEU A 22 -25.27 -33.47 2.64
CA LEU A 22 -25.53 -32.44 1.65
C LEU A 22 -24.26 -31.60 1.48
N SER A 23 -23.54 -31.85 0.40
CA SER A 23 -22.44 -31.01 -0.06
C SER A 23 -23.03 -29.71 -0.62
N ILE A 24 -22.79 -28.60 0.06
CA ILE A 24 -22.79 -27.27 -0.56
C ILE A 24 -21.68 -27.29 -1.64
N PRO A 25 -21.92 -26.90 -2.89
CA PRO A 25 -20.92 -26.96 -3.94
C PRO A 25 -19.91 -25.82 -3.74
N GLY A 26 -18.93 -26.02 -2.86
CA GLY A 26 -17.73 -25.20 -2.79
C GLY A 26 -16.82 -25.51 -3.97
N LYS A 27 -16.42 -24.48 -4.74
CA LYS A 27 -15.46 -24.59 -5.85
C LYS A 27 -14.22 -25.38 -5.41
N PRO A 28 -13.90 -26.54 -6.03
CA PRO A 28 -12.71 -27.30 -5.67
C PRO A 28 -11.52 -26.73 -6.44
N GLY A 29 -10.62 -26.00 -5.77
CA GLY A 29 -9.39 -25.58 -6.45
C GLY A 29 -8.45 -24.58 -5.78
N LEU A 30 -8.84 -23.87 -4.72
CA LEU A 30 -7.89 -22.99 -4.03
C LEU A 30 -6.97 -23.81 -3.11
N LYS A 31 -5.93 -24.40 -3.70
CA LYS A 31 -4.73 -24.76 -2.96
C LYS A 31 -4.04 -23.46 -2.57
N VAL A 32 -4.42 -22.91 -1.42
CA VAL A 32 -3.66 -21.85 -0.74
C VAL A 32 -2.30 -22.45 -0.40
N LYS A 33 -1.29 -22.20 -1.24
CA LYS A 33 0.10 -22.36 -0.80
C LYS A 33 0.33 -21.25 0.22
N PRO A 34 0.68 -21.57 1.47
CA PRO A 34 0.99 -20.52 2.45
C PRO A 34 2.20 -19.74 1.93
N TYR A 35 1.95 -18.50 1.50
CA TYR A 35 2.98 -17.51 1.25
C TYR A 35 3.61 -17.19 2.60
N LYS A 36 4.80 -17.72 2.85
CA LYS A 36 5.54 -17.47 4.09
C LYS A 36 6.83 -16.76 3.73
N ARG A 37 6.72 -15.46 3.41
CA ARG A 37 7.81 -14.54 3.74
C ARG A 37 7.94 -14.61 5.27
N GLU A 38 9.15 -14.81 5.79
CA GLU A 38 9.32 -14.87 7.24
C GLU A 38 8.80 -13.58 7.86
N VAL A 39 8.03 -13.70 8.94
CA VAL A 39 7.54 -12.55 9.69
C VAL A 39 8.75 -11.83 10.28
N LEU A 40 9.12 -10.67 9.71
CA LEU A 40 10.34 -9.94 10.06
C LEU A 40 10.27 -9.30 11.45
N GLN A 41 9.05 -9.12 11.99
CA GLN A 41 8.76 -8.53 13.29
C GLN A 41 7.32 -8.87 13.73
N HIS A 42 7.00 -8.76 15.02
CA HIS A 42 5.69 -9.12 15.59
C HIS A 42 4.87 -7.93 16.14
N ILE A 43 5.29 -6.70 15.83
CA ILE A 43 4.66 -5.46 16.30
C ILE A 43 3.53 -5.02 15.37
N VAL A 44 3.78 -5.03 14.05
CA VAL A 44 2.78 -4.75 13.03
C VAL A 44 2.49 -6.02 12.26
N THR A 45 1.29 -6.56 12.44
CA THR A 45 0.83 -7.77 11.75
C THR A 45 -0.52 -7.49 11.08
N TRP A 46 -1.07 -8.44 10.36
CA TRP A 46 -2.37 -8.30 9.71
C TRP A 46 -3.09 -9.63 9.60
N ASP A 47 -4.39 -9.57 9.35
CA ASP A 47 -5.20 -10.67 8.87
C ASP A 47 -6.15 -10.18 7.76
N GLN A 48 -7.13 -10.98 7.36
CA GLN A 48 -8.09 -10.60 6.32
C GLN A 48 -9.00 -9.41 6.69
N HIS A 49 -9.00 -8.95 7.96
CA HIS A 49 -9.91 -7.91 8.42
C HIS A 49 -9.20 -6.60 8.71
N SER A 50 -8.02 -6.63 9.33
CA SER A 50 -7.32 -5.40 9.72
C SER A 50 -5.83 -5.60 9.89
N ILE A 51 -5.11 -4.49 9.97
CA ILE A 51 -3.79 -4.48 10.58
C ILE A 51 -3.93 -4.57 12.11
N PHE A 52 -2.86 -5.02 12.75
CA PHE A 52 -2.67 -5.00 14.19
C PHE A 52 -1.41 -4.21 14.50
N VAL A 53 -1.48 -3.38 15.53
CA VAL A 53 -0.31 -2.69 16.09
C VAL A 53 -0.22 -3.07 17.56
N HIS A 54 0.91 -3.64 17.97
CA HIS A 54 1.10 -4.23 19.31
C HIS A 54 0.02 -5.25 19.70
N GLY A 55 -0.51 -6.00 18.71
CA GLY A 55 -1.56 -7.00 18.93
C GLY A 55 -2.98 -6.44 19.03
N GLU A 56 -3.16 -5.13 18.91
CA GLU A 56 -4.48 -4.49 18.88
C GLU A 56 -4.90 -4.18 17.45
N ARG A 57 -6.16 -4.46 17.09
CA ARG A 57 -6.69 -4.10 15.77
C ARG A 57 -6.73 -2.59 15.62
N VAL A 58 -6.21 -2.10 14.49
CA VAL A 58 -6.24 -0.69 14.14
C VAL A 58 -6.93 -0.52 12.80
N LEU A 59 -7.95 0.34 12.75
CA LEU A 59 -8.39 0.93 11.50
C LEU A 59 -7.38 2.03 11.15
N PHE A 60 -6.54 1.78 10.14
CA PHE A 60 -5.60 2.78 9.64
C PHE A 60 -6.33 3.78 8.76
N TYR A 61 -7.09 4.68 9.39
CA TYR A 61 -7.72 5.78 8.68
C TYR A 61 -6.70 6.91 8.55
N SER A 62 -6.21 7.12 7.34
CA SER A 62 -5.06 7.96 7.03
C SER A 62 -5.42 9.14 6.13
N GLY A 63 -4.66 10.22 6.27
CA GLY A 63 -4.64 11.35 5.34
C GLY A 63 -3.27 11.48 4.69
N GLU A 64 -3.22 11.84 3.42
CA GLU A 64 -1.96 12.07 2.71
C GLU A 64 -1.37 13.44 3.10
N TYR A 65 -0.07 13.49 3.40
CA TYR A 65 0.63 14.74 3.68
C TYR A 65 2.08 14.71 3.20
N HIS A 66 2.52 15.77 2.52
CA HIS A 66 3.87 15.85 1.95
C HIS A 66 4.72 16.83 2.74
N PRO A 67 5.68 16.37 3.57
CA PRO A 67 6.48 17.27 4.42
C PRO A 67 7.24 18.31 3.62
N PHE A 68 7.72 17.95 2.42
CA PHE A 68 8.43 18.86 1.51
C PHE A 68 7.56 19.99 0.92
N ARG A 69 6.21 19.88 0.97
CA ARG A 69 5.29 20.94 0.57
C ARG A 69 5.03 21.97 1.67
N LEU A 70 5.42 21.70 2.93
CA LEU A 70 5.44 22.67 4.02
C LEU A 70 6.83 22.71 4.68
N PRO A 71 7.76 23.53 4.18
CA PRO A 71 9.14 23.61 4.70
C PRO A 71 9.24 24.43 5.99
N VAL A 72 8.33 24.19 6.94
CA VAL A 72 8.28 24.84 8.26
C VAL A 72 8.10 23.75 9.31
N PRO A 73 9.20 23.12 9.78
CA PRO A 73 9.13 21.97 10.69
C PRO A 73 8.28 22.21 11.95
N GLY A 74 8.28 23.44 12.49
CA GLY A 74 7.48 23.81 13.66
C GLY A 74 5.96 23.80 13.45
N LEU A 75 5.47 23.65 12.21
CA LEU A 75 4.03 23.57 11.89
C LEU A 75 3.54 22.15 11.66
N TRP A 76 4.41 21.14 11.57
CA TRP A 76 3.96 19.77 11.33
C TRP A 76 3.10 19.22 12.48
N LEU A 77 3.40 19.59 13.73
CA LEU A 77 2.57 19.22 14.88
C LEU A 77 1.14 19.81 14.78
N ASP A 78 0.99 21.04 14.30
CA ASP A 78 -0.33 21.67 14.09
C ASP A 78 -1.15 20.89 13.05
N VAL A 79 -0.51 20.48 11.95
CA VAL A 79 -1.17 19.63 10.93
C VAL A 79 -1.60 18.29 11.53
N PHE A 80 -0.72 17.61 12.26
CA PHE A 80 -1.07 16.33 12.87
C PHE A 80 -2.18 16.47 13.92
N GLN A 81 -2.22 17.56 14.69
CA GLN A 81 -3.32 17.83 15.62
C GLN A 81 -4.66 17.99 14.91
N LYS A 82 -4.68 18.65 13.74
CA LYS A 82 -5.88 18.77 12.90
C LYS A 82 -6.32 17.41 12.37
N ILE A 83 -5.40 16.62 11.80
CA ILE A 83 -5.69 15.26 11.32
C ILE A 83 -6.21 14.37 12.45
N ARG A 84 -5.53 14.39 13.61
CA ARG A 84 -5.95 13.62 14.79
C ARG A 84 -7.35 14.02 15.28
N SER A 85 -7.71 15.30 15.19
CA SER A 85 -9.03 15.78 15.59
C SER A 85 -10.18 15.27 14.72
N LEU A 86 -9.89 14.83 13.48
CA LEU A 86 -10.85 14.15 12.60
C LEU A 86 -11.07 12.68 12.99
N GLY A 87 -10.32 12.17 13.96
CA GLY A 87 -10.34 10.75 14.37
C GLY A 87 -9.37 9.87 13.59
N TYR A 88 -8.53 10.45 12.74
CA TYR A 88 -7.56 9.70 11.94
C TYR A 88 -6.45 9.12 12.84
N THR A 89 -5.96 7.96 12.46
CA THR A 89 -4.92 7.20 13.17
C THR A 89 -3.59 7.23 12.44
N GLY A 90 -3.60 7.56 11.15
CA GLY A 90 -2.44 7.52 10.27
C GLY A 90 -2.27 8.79 9.45
N VAL A 91 -1.05 8.94 8.94
CA VAL A 91 -0.71 9.81 7.83
C VAL A 91 0.15 9.02 6.83
N SER A 92 -0.11 9.21 5.55
CA SER A 92 0.74 8.68 4.48
C SER A 92 1.59 9.80 3.91
N ILE A 93 2.87 9.51 3.63
CA ILE A 93 3.83 10.51 3.17
C ILE A 93 4.64 10.04 1.97
N TYR A 94 4.84 10.95 1.01
CA TYR A 94 5.93 10.86 0.05
C TYR A 94 7.21 11.53 0.57
N THR A 95 8.35 11.08 0.05
CA THR A 95 9.61 11.85 0.06
C THR A 95 10.05 12.12 -1.37
N ASP A 96 10.49 13.36 -1.65
CA ASP A 96 10.85 13.77 -3.00
C ASP A 96 12.38 13.69 -3.21
N TRP A 97 12.81 12.67 -3.96
CA TRP A 97 14.23 12.44 -4.26
C TRP A 97 14.89 13.65 -4.92
N ALA A 98 14.20 14.36 -5.81
CA ALA A 98 14.73 15.52 -6.52
C ALA A 98 15.21 16.63 -5.57
N LEU A 99 14.61 16.74 -4.38
CA LEU A 99 14.99 17.71 -3.35
C LEU A 99 16.15 17.22 -2.47
N LEU A 100 16.25 15.91 -2.26
CA LEU A 100 17.24 15.33 -1.34
C LEU A 100 18.57 14.99 -2.02
N GLU A 101 18.59 14.82 -3.34
CA GLU A 101 19.82 14.53 -4.11
C GLU A 101 19.89 15.38 -5.38
N GLY A 102 19.77 16.70 -5.23
CA GLY A 102 19.85 17.63 -6.36
C GLY A 102 21.17 17.57 -7.14
N LYS A 103 22.25 17.13 -6.47
CA LYS A 103 23.54 16.81 -7.07
C LYS A 103 23.80 15.30 -6.94
N PRO A 104 24.04 14.57 -8.06
CA PRO A 104 24.24 13.13 -8.00
C PRO A 104 25.41 12.77 -7.09
N GLY A 105 25.20 11.81 -6.18
CA GLY A 105 26.19 11.39 -5.19
C GLY A 105 26.19 12.20 -3.89
N GLU A 106 25.36 13.23 -3.76
CA GLU A 106 25.27 14.09 -2.56
C GLU A 106 23.83 14.12 -2.02
N PHE A 107 23.54 13.19 -1.10
CA PHE A 107 22.27 13.14 -0.38
C PHE A 107 22.28 14.13 0.81
N LEU A 108 21.27 14.99 0.89
CA LEU A 108 21.10 16.01 1.92
C LEU A 108 19.65 16.04 2.43
N ALA A 109 19.43 15.50 3.63
CA ALA A 109 18.17 15.59 4.37
C ALA A 109 18.37 16.40 5.67
N GLU A 110 18.71 17.68 5.52
CA GLU A 110 19.01 18.60 6.62
C GLU A 110 18.12 19.85 6.56
N GLY A 111 18.05 20.59 7.68
CA GLY A 111 17.31 21.85 7.74
C GLY A 111 15.82 21.65 7.48
N ILE A 112 15.28 22.28 6.44
CA ILE A 112 13.87 22.13 6.06
C ILE A 112 13.55 20.76 5.43
N PHE A 113 14.57 20.00 5.05
CA PHE A 113 14.45 18.65 4.49
C PHE A 113 14.75 17.55 5.52
N ASP A 114 15.07 17.92 6.76
CA ASP A 114 15.19 16.97 7.86
C ASP A 114 13.79 16.43 8.23
N LEU A 115 13.63 15.11 8.14
CA LEU A 115 12.39 14.43 8.47
C LEU A 115 12.25 14.09 9.95
N GLN A 116 13.30 14.21 10.76
CA GLN A 116 13.22 13.84 12.18
C GLN A 116 12.17 14.67 12.94
N PRO A 117 12.07 16.00 12.78
CA PRO A 117 11.02 16.77 13.44
C PRO A 117 9.61 16.37 12.97
N PHE A 118 9.46 15.82 11.77
CA PHE A 118 8.19 15.33 11.25
C PHE A 118 7.78 14.04 11.99
N PHE A 119 8.70 13.08 12.10
CA PHE A 119 8.46 11.84 12.85
C PHE A 119 8.22 12.10 14.34
N ASP A 120 8.96 13.02 14.94
CA ASP A 120 8.77 13.43 16.34
C ASP A 120 7.37 14.04 16.56
N ALA A 121 6.93 14.91 15.63
CA ALA A 121 5.60 15.51 15.69
C ALA A 121 4.47 14.47 15.52
N ALA A 122 4.64 13.50 14.61
CA ALA A 122 3.70 12.40 14.43
C ALA A 122 3.57 11.56 15.72
N LYS A 123 4.71 11.19 16.32
CA LYS A 123 4.76 10.47 17.60
C LYS A 123 4.09 11.27 18.72
N GLN A 124 4.38 12.57 18.82
CA GLN A 124 3.78 13.45 19.82
C GLN A 124 2.25 13.56 19.66
N ALA A 125 1.75 13.58 18.43
CA ALA A 125 0.31 13.62 18.14
C ALA A 125 -0.40 12.26 18.26
N GLY A 126 0.36 11.16 18.40
CA GLY A 126 -0.18 9.80 18.38
C GLY A 126 -0.68 9.39 17.00
N ILE A 127 0.04 9.78 15.95
CA ILE A 127 -0.23 9.47 14.54
C ILE A 127 0.82 8.47 14.05
N TYR A 128 0.35 7.37 13.44
CA TYR A 128 1.18 6.42 12.73
C TYR A 128 1.50 6.89 11.31
N ILE A 129 2.56 6.35 10.70
CA ILE A 129 2.99 6.72 9.35
C ILE A 129 3.04 5.51 8.41
N LEU A 130 2.48 5.69 7.21
CA LEU A 130 2.81 4.95 6.00
C LEU A 130 3.88 5.74 5.24
N ALA A 131 5.08 5.18 5.12
CA ALA A 131 6.18 5.83 4.41
C ALA A 131 6.23 5.37 2.95
N ARG A 132 6.21 6.31 2.00
CA ARG A 132 6.21 6.04 0.55
C ARG A 132 7.38 6.78 -0.12
N PRO A 133 8.62 6.33 0.00
CA PRO A 133 9.75 7.11 -0.50
C PRO A 133 10.03 6.96 -2.00
N GLY A 134 9.24 6.17 -2.73
CA GLY A 134 9.47 5.92 -4.16
C GLY A 134 10.46 4.78 -4.43
N PRO A 135 11.42 4.91 -5.37
CA PRO A 135 12.06 6.17 -5.83
C PRO A 135 11.25 7.07 -6.75
N TYR A 136 10.30 6.51 -7.47
CA TYR A 136 9.30 7.27 -8.23
C TYR A 136 8.05 7.47 -7.35
N ILE A 137 7.50 8.68 -7.32
CA ILE A 137 6.34 9.01 -6.48
C ILE A 137 5.19 9.66 -7.23
N ASN A 138 5.36 10.01 -8.51
CA ASN A 138 4.43 10.85 -9.26
C ASN A 138 4.12 12.18 -8.52
N ALA A 139 3.05 12.22 -7.72
CA ALA A 139 2.67 13.27 -6.78
C ALA A 139 2.55 14.69 -7.34
N GLU A 140 2.46 14.85 -8.67
CA GLU A 140 2.48 16.15 -9.36
C GLU A 140 3.69 17.01 -8.98
N VAL A 141 4.83 16.36 -8.70
CA VAL A 141 6.12 17.04 -8.50
C VAL A 141 6.98 16.97 -9.76
N SER A 142 8.01 17.80 -9.82
CA SER A 142 8.94 17.81 -10.96
C SER A 142 9.55 16.41 -11.16
N GLY A 143 9.46 15.88 -12.39
CA GLY A 143 10.00 14.58 -12.75
C GLY A 143 9.34 13.39 -12.05
N GLY A 144 8.20 13.57 -11.37
CA GLY A 144 7.58 12.53 -10.56
C GLY A 144 8.44 12.09 -9.36
N GLY A 145 9.30 12.99 -8.87
CA GLY A 145 10.27 12.76 -7.81
C GLY A 145 11.69 12.54 -8.32
N PHE A 146 11.86 12.26 -9.62
CA PHE A 146 13.19 12.05 -10.19
C PHE A 146 14.00 13.36 -10.29
N PRO A 147 15.24 13.39 -9.78
CA PRO A 147 16.13 14.50 -10.02
C PRO A 147 16.38 14.71 -11.52
N GLY A 148 16.42 15.97 -11.97
CA GLY A 148 16.59 16.29 -13.39
C GLY A 148 17.90 15.76 -14.01
N TRP A 149 18.89 15.37 -13.19
CA TRP A 149 20.10 14.74 -13.68
C TRP A 149 19.91 13.32 -14.22
N LEU A 150 18.80 12.63 -13.87
CA LEU A 150 18.45 11.33 -14.44
C LEU A 150 18.25 11.37 -15.96
N GLN A 151 17.94 12.54 -16.54
CA GLN A 151 17.85 12.70 -18.00
C GLN A 151 19.17 12.38 -18.73
N ARG A 152 20.30 12.35 -18.01
CA ARG A 152 21.63 12.02 -18.55
C ARG A 152 22.05 10.58 -18.27
N VAL A 153 21.24 9.82 -17.54
CA VAL A 153 21.49 8.41 -17.23
C VAL A 153 20.95 7.57 -18.39
N PRO A 154 21.78 6.75 -19.06
CA PRO A 154 21.29 5.87 -20.11
C PRO A 154 20.49 4.72 -19.49
N GLY A 155 19.38 4.37 -20.14
CA GLY A 155 18.48 3.30 -19.72
C GLY A 155 17.03 3.79 -19.59
N VAL A 156 16.12 2.85 -19.53
CA VAL A 156 14.71 3.06 -19.25
C VAL A 156 14.56 3.27 -17.74
N LEU A 157 13.86 4.33 -17.34
CA LEU A 157 13.55 4.57 -15.92
C LEU A 157 12.52 3.54 -15.45
N ARG A 158 12.53 3.24 -14.14
CA ARG A 158 11.63 2.24 -13.52
C ARG A 158 11.77 0.85 -14.14
N SER A 159 12.99 0.46 -14.48
CA SER A 159 13.35 -0.85 -15.05
C SER A 159 14.60 -1.43 -14.34
N LEU A 160 15.08 -2.58 -14.80
CA LEU A 160 16.37 -3.16 -14.37
C LEU A 160 17.58 -2.61 -15.12
N ASP A 161 17.43 -1.56 -15.91
CA ASP A 161 18.56 -0.98 -16.64
C ASP A 161 19.67 -0.57 -15.67
N PRO A 162 20.93 -1.03 -15.89
CA PRO A 162 22.02 -0.82 -14.94
C PRO A 162 22.27 0.64 -14.59
N GLY A 163 22.04 1.56 -15.53
CA GLY A 163 22.17 2.99 -15.28
C GLY A 163 21.13 3.51 -14.30
N TYR A 164 19.87 3.12 -14.46
CA TYR A 164 18.79 3.55 -13.58
C TYR A 164 18.94 2.95 -12.18
N ILE A 165 19.13 1.63 -12.07
CA ILE A 165 19.24 0.99 -10.75
C ILE A 165 20.44 1.52 -9.96
N ALA A 166 21.59 1.73 -10.61
CA ALA A 166 22.77 2.32 -9.95
C ALA A 166 22.51 3.77 -9.50
N ALA A 167 21.68 4.51 -10.23
CA ALA A 167 21.33 5.88 -9.88
C ALA A 167 20.42 5.97 -8.64
N THR A 168 19.59 4.96 -8.36
CA THR A 168 18.69 4.99 -7.18
C THR A 168 19.37 4.57 -5.88
N GLU A 169 20.51 3.87 -5.94
CA GLU A 169 21.13 3.22 -4.77
C GLU A 169 21.40 4.17 -3.61
N LEU A 170 21.98 5.34 -3.87
CA LEU A 170 22.34 6.29 -2.81
C LEU A 170 21.09 6.83 -2.11
N TYR A 171 20.11 7.29 -2.89
CA TYR A 171 18.86 7.81 -2.36
C TYR A 171 18.10 6.76 -1.55
N VAL A 172 17.85 5.58 -2.14
CA VAL A 172 17.08 4.50 -1.50
C VAL A 172 17.72 4.06 -0.20
N LYS A 173 19.04 3.88 -0.21
CA LYS A 173 19.77 3.53 1.01
C LYS A 173 19.63 4.63 2.07
N SER A 174 19.88 5.88 1.71
CA SER A 174 19.92 6.99 2.67
C SER A 174 18.54 7.28 3.27
N ILE A 175 17.50 7.35 2.43
CA ILE A 175 16.13 7.57 2.91
C ILE A 175 15.59 6.35 3.64
N GLY A 176 15.93 5.14 3.18
CA GLY A 176 15.60 3.88 3.84
C GLY A 176 16.19 3.82 5.25
N GLU A 177 17.45 4.20 5.45
CA GLU A 177 18.07 4.25 6.78
C GLU A 177 17.42 5.27 7.72
N ILE A 178 16.97 6.43 7.21
CA ILE A 178 16.22 7.43 7.98
C ILE A 178 14.87 6.87 8.42
N ILE A 179 14.12 6.27 7.49
CA ILE A 179 12.82 5.66 7.77
C ILE A 179 12.98 4.47 8.71
N ALA A 180 14.03 3.66 8.53
CA ALA A 180 14.28 2.48 9.34
C ALA A 180 14.45 2.81 10.82
N LYS A 181 15.15 3.90 11.14
CA LYS A 181 15.31 4.43 12.51
C LYS A 181 14.00 4.90 13.14
N ASN A 182 13.02 5.27 12.31
CA ASN A 182 11.71 5.79 12.73
C ASN A 182 10.57 4.76 12.56
N GLN A 183 10.91 3.48 12.32
CA GLN A 183 9.96 2.37 12.42
C GLN A 183 9.48 2.19 13.86
N ILE A 184 8.26 1.68 14.01
CA ILE A 184 7.69 1.32 15.31
C ILE A 184 8.50 0.27 16.06
N THR A 185 9.25 -0.57 15.34
CA THR A 185 10.24 -1.51 15.93
C THR A 185 11.42 -0.81 16.60
N ASN A 186 11.63 0.46 16.30
CA ASN A 186 12.64 1.35 16.87
C ASN A 186 11.98 2.53 17.62
N ASP A 187 10.77 2.34 18.17
CA ASP A 187 10.02 3.36 18.93
C ASP A 187 9.66 4.62 18.09
N GLY A 188 9.54 4.47 16.77
CA GLY A 188 9.07 5.53 15.88
C GLY A 188 7.62 5.35 15.39
N PRO A 189 7.09 6.30 14.61
CA PRO A 189 5.70 6.28 14.14
C PRO A 189 5.46 5.41 12.90
N VAL A 190 6.49 4.98 12.15
CA VAL A 190 6.31 4.30 10.87
C VAL A 190 5.88 2.84 11.09
N ILE A 191 4.71 2.48 10.56
CA ILE A 191 4.11 1.14 10.71
C ILE A 191 3.94 0.39 9.40
N LEU A 192 3.96 1.10 8.26
CA LEU A 192 3.82 0.52 6.92
C LEU A 192 4.78 1.23 5.98
N PHE A 193 5.14 0.55 4.90
CA PHE A 193 6.08 1.07 3.91
C PHE A 193 5.63 0.69 2.49
N GLN A 194 5.67 1.65 1.57
CA GLN A 194 5.37 1.42 0.15
C GLN A 194 6.65 1.52 -0.69
N PRO A 195 7.12 0.41 -1.29
CA PRO A 195 8.13 0.45 -2.34
C PRO A 195 7.48 0.84 -3.67
N GLU A 196 8.13 1.73 -4.44
CA GLU A 196 7.60 2.23 -5.72
C GLU A 196 6.24 2.96 -5.59
N ASN A 197 5.64 3.33 -6.72
CA ASN A 197 4.33 3.98 -6.79
C ASN A 197 3.58 3.61 -8.07
N GLU A 198 2.36 3.08 -7.97
CA GLU A 198 1.49 2.87 -9.14
C GLU A 198 2.19 2.12 -10.30
N LEU A 199 2.91 1.04 -9.96
CA LEU A 199 3.68 0.24 -10.92
C LEU A 199 2.78 -0.78 -11.65
N TYR A 200 1.81 -0.27 -12.42
CA TYR A 200 0.91 -1.07 -13.27
C TYR A 200 0.99 -0.68 -14.75
N SER A 201 1.66 0.42 -15.09
CA SER A 201 1.89 0.85 -16.46
C SER A 201 3.38 1.04 -16.74
N CYS A 202 3.82 0.63 -17.92
CA CYS A 202 5.21 0.68 -18.35
C CYS A 202 5.34 1.17 -19.79
N SER A 203 6.53 1.61 -20.17
CA SER A 203 6.88 1.81 -21.58
C SER A 203 6.97 0.48 -22.31
N ASP A 204 6.82 0.52 -23.64
CA ASP A 204 6.98 -0.65 -24.53
C ASP A 204 8.35 -1.34 -24.40
N ASP A 205 9.37 -0.64 -23.91
CA ASP A 205 10.72 -1.18 -23.66
C ASP A 205 10.83 -2.07 -22.41
N ILE A 206 9.75 -2.20 -21.61
CA ILE A 206 9.71 -3.01 -20.38
C ILE A 206 8.82 -4.24 -20.62
N ASP A 207 9.44 -5.42 -20.68
CA ASP A 207 8.76 -6.72 -20.81
C ASP A 207 9.32 -7.71 -19.78
N PRO A 208 8.48 -8.36 -18.95
CA PRO A 208 7.04 -8.15 -18.80
C PRO A 208 6.71 -6.81 -18.13
N CYS A 209 5.48 -6.33 -18.33
CA CYS A 209 4.92 -5.16 -17.64
C CYS A 209 3.71 -5.56 -16.77
N PRO A 210 3.69 -5.21 -15.47
CA PRO A 210 4.82 -4.68 -14.71
C PRO A 210 5.92 -5.74 -14.50
N ASN A 211 7.18 -5.30 -14.41
CA ASN A 211 8.31 -6.22 -14.30
C ASN A 211 8.50 -6.69 -12.84
N PRO A 212 8.31 -7.98 -12.51
CA PRO A 212 8.42 -8.47 -11.15
C PRO A 212 9.85 -8.49 -10.63
N GLU A 213 10.85 -8.70 -11.48
CA GLU A 213 12.25 -8.68 -11.08
C GLU A 213 12.71 -7.27 -10.71
N TYR A 214 12.24 -6.24 -11.44
CA TYR A 214 12.43 -4.84 -11.06
C TYR A 214 11.80 -4.54 -9.70
N PHE A 215 10.54 -4.93 -9.50
CA PHE A 215 9.87 -4.66 -8.23
C PHE A 215 10.55 -5.38 -7.05
N GLN A 216 11.00 -6.64 -7.23
CA GLN A 216 11.79 -7.35 -6.24
C GLN A 216 13.10 -6.62 -5.91
N TYR A 217 13.78 -6.08 -6.92
CA TYR A 217 15.00 -5.28 -6.70
C TYR A 217 14.71 -4.06 -5.81
N VAL A 218 13.63 -3.33 -6.06
CA VAL A 218 13.23 -2.18 -5.22
C VAL A 218 12.93 -2.61 -3.77
N GLU A 219 12.16 -3.70 -3.60
CA GLU A 219 11.90 -4.26 -2.27
C GLU A 219 13.20 -4.58 -1.52
N ASP A 220 14.14 -5.24 -2.20
CA ASP A 220 15.41 -5.69 -1.65
C ASP A 220 16.31 -4.52 -1.26
N GLN A 221 16.32 -3.43 -2.05
CA GLN A 221 17.06 -2.23 -1.66
C GLN A 221 16.60 -1.67 -0.31
N PHE A 222 15.27 -1.60 -0.08
CA PHE A 222 14.74 -1.13 1.20
C PHE A 222 14.87 -2.15 2.33
N ARG A 223 14.79 -3.46 2.05
CA ARG A 223 15.10 -4.50 3.06
C ARG A 223 16.56 -4.42 3.49
N ASN A 224 17.48 -4.19 2.56
CA ASN A 224 18.90 -3.96 2.85
C ASN A 224 19.14 -2.68 3.65
N ALA A 225 18.26 -1.68 3.54
CA ALA A 225 18.23 -0.49 4.39
C ALA A 225 17.54 -0.71 5.75
N SER A 226 17.31 -1.98 6.15
CA SER A 226 16.71 -2.38 7.43
C SER A 226 15.22 -2.03 7.61
N ILE A 227 14.47 -1.91 6.52
CA ILE A 227 13.00 -1.84 6.60
C ILE A 227 12.42 -3.23 6.90
N VAL A 228 11.72 -3.35 8.01
CA VAL A 228 11.13 -4.61 8.54
C VAL A 228 9.63 -4.53 8.74
N VAL A 229 9.02 -3.34 8.71
CA VAL A 229 7.56 -3.18 8.69
C VAL A 229 6.97 -3.76 7.39
N PRO A 230 5.66 -4.08 7.37
CA PRO A 230 5.03 -4.68 6.20
C PRO A 230 5.09 -3.75 4.98
N TYR A 231 5.36 -4.35 3.83
CA TYR A 231 5.22 -3.70 2.53
C TYR A 231 3.78 -3.68 2.05
N ILE A 232 3.35 -2.55 1.53
CA ILE A 232 2.04 -2.35 0.92
C ILE A 232 2.23 -1.74 -0.47
N VAL A 233 1.41 -2.13 -1.44
CA VAL A 233 1.43 -1.56 -2.80
C VAL A 233 0.18 -0.74 -3.05
N ASN A 234 0.25 0.18 -4.00
CA ASN A 234 -0.88 0.97 -4.48
C ASN A 234 -1.10 0.69 -5.99
N ASP A 235 -1.98 -0.26 -6.27
CA ASP A 235 -2.24 -0.77 -7.63
C ASP A 235 -3.51 -0.17 -8.25
N ASN A 236 -3.69 -0.31 -9.56
CA ASN A 236 -4.91 0.10 -10.27
C ASN A 236 -6.00 -0.98 -10.29
N ASN A 237 -6.07 -1.80 -9.23
CA ASN A 237 -7.03 -2.88 -9.08
C ASN A 237 -6.85 -4.05 -10.09
N GLU A 238 -5.60 -4.36 -10.46
CA GLU A 238 -5.25 -5.44 -11.40
C GLU A 238 -4.62 -6.67 -10.72
N GLY A 239 -4.35 -6.60 -9.41
CA GLY A 239 -3.76 -7.69 -8.63
C GLY A 239 -2.24 -7.77 -8.79
N ASN A 240 -1.61 -6.70 -9.27
CA ASN A 240 -0.16 -6.62 -9.39
C ASN A 240 0.49 -6.73 -8.01
N PHE A 241 1.46 -7.63 -7.89
CA PHE A 241 2.22 -7.88 -6.67
C PHE A 241 1.37 -8.31 -5.45
N ALA A 242 0.13 -8.75 -5.67
CA ALA A 242 -0.71 -9.28 -4.59
C ALA A 242 -0.10 -10.55 -3.97
N PRO A 243 -0.29 -10.79 -2.65
CA PRO A 243 0.18 -12.00 -1.98
C PRO A 243 -0.20 -13.28 -2.72
N GLY A 244 0.80 -14.13 -2.98
CA GLY A 244 0.65 -15.37 -3.76
C GLY A 244 1.18 -15.30 -5.19
N GLN A 245 1.53 -14.10 -5.67
CA GLN A 245 2.34 -13.90 -6.87
C GLN A 245 3.82 -14.27 -6.62
N PRO A 246 4.62 -14.55 -7.67
CA PRO A 246 6.05 -14.88 -7.53
C PRO A 246 6.86 -13.82 -6.78
N VAL A 247 6.55 -12.55 -7.03
CA VAL A 247 7.03 -11.38 -6.30
C VAL A 247 5.79 -10.69 -5.76
N SER A 248 5.76 -10.44 -4.46
CA SER A 248 4.59 -9.83 -3.82
C SER A 248 4.93 -9.07 -2.54
N VAL A 249 4.18 -7.99 -2.33
CA VAL A 249 4.17 -7.25 -1.07
C VAL A 249 3.46 -8.05 0.03
N ASP A 250 3.50 -7.53 1.25
CA ASP A 250 2.88 -8.15 2.41
C ASP A 250 1.35 -7.93 2.42
N ILE A 251 0.90 -6.72 2.03
CA ILE A 251 -0.50 -6.31 1.94
C ILE A 251 -0.76 -5.72 0.55
N TYR A 252 -1.76 -6.22 -0.16
CA TYR A 252 -2.19 -5.63 -1.43
C TYR A 252 -3.10 -4.42 -1.16
N GLY A 253 -2.86 -3.32 -1.86
CA GLY A 253 -3.67 -2.13 -1.81
C GLY A 253 -3.92 -1.55 -3.20
N ILE A 254 -4.95 -0.72 -3.31
CA ILE A 254 -5.38 -0.10 -4.56
C ILE A 254 -5.56 1.40 -4.42
N ASP A 255 -5.54 2.09 -5.56
CA ASP A 255 -5.90 3.49 -5.67
C ASP A 255 -7.26 3.67 -6.36
N SER A 256 -7.98 4.72 -5.98
CA SER A 256 -9.26 5.05 -6.63
C SER A 256 -9.55 6.55 -6.65
N TYR A 257 -9.76 7.04 -7.87
CA TYR A 257 -10.11 8.41 -8.21
C TYR A 257 -11.40 8.47 -9.04
N PRO A 258 -12.56 8.13 -8.45
CA PRO A 258 -13.78 7.80 -9.19
C PRO A 258 -14.39 8.98 -9.98
N LEU A 259 -14.15 10.22 -9.57
CA LEU A 259 -14.61 11.41 -10.30
C LEU A 259 -13.58 11.94 -11.30
N GLY A 260 -12.41 11.32 -11.40
CA GLY A 260 -11.29 11.84 -12.17
C GLY A 260 -10.79 13.19 -11.65
N PHE A 261 -10.10 13.95 -12.51
CA PHE A 261 -9.35 15.14 -12.11
C PHE A 261 -9.77 16.44 -12.82
N ASP A 262 -10.82 16.40 -13.65
CA ASP A 262 -11.33 17.60 -14.34
C ASP A 262 -12.44 18.27 -13.51
N CYS A 263 -12.10 19.41 -12.90
CA CYS A 263 -13.01 20.19 -12.07
C CYS A 263 -13.99 21.08 -12.85
N ALA A 264 -14.04 20.98 -14.19
CA ALA A 264 -14.87 21.84 -15.05
C ALA A 264 -16.36 21.87 -14.67
N ASN A 265 -16.90 20.72 -14.25
CA ASN A 265 -18.32 20.54 -13.99
C ASN A 265 -18.54 19.95 -12.57
N PRO A 266 -18.35 20.74 -11.49
CA PRO A 266 -18.29 20.22 -10.12
C PRO A 266 -19.60 19.57 -9.64
N GLU A 267 -20.73 19.92 -10.24
CA GLU A 267 -22.04 19.33 -9.91
C GLU A 267 -22.36 18.04 -10.73
N THR A 268 -21.48 17.63 -11.65
CA THR A 268 -21.71 16.47 -12.52
C THR A 268 -20.91 15.26 -12.04
N TRP A 269 -21.59 14.22 -11.59
CA TRP A 269 -20.96 12.91 -11.36
C TRP A 269 -21.25 11.96 -12.52
N PRO A 270 -20.22 11.39 -13.17
CA PRO A 270 -20.41 10.45 -14.29
C PRO A 270 -21.27 9.25 -13.90
N GLU A 271 -22.04 8.75 -14.87
CA GLU A 271 -22.76 7.47 -14.71
C GLU A 271 -21.73 6.35 -14.49
N ASN A 272 -21.93 5.55 -13.42
CA ASN A 272 -21.00 4.51 -12.95
C ASN A 272 -19.70 4.99 -12.27
N ALA A 273 -19.60 6.27 -11.88
CA ALA A 273 -18.47 6.74 -11.07
C ALA A 273 -18.36 5.99 -9.73
N LEU A 274 -19.49 5.62 -9.12
CA LEU A 274 -19.49 4.82 -7.90
C LEU A 274 -19.13 3.37 -8.24
N GLN A 275 -17.91 2.97 -7.87
CA GLN A 275 -17.43 1.59 -8.03
C GLN A 275 -18.21 0.65 -7.08
N THR A 276 -18.61 -0.52 -7.59
CA THR A 276 -19.52 -1.45 -6.87
C THR A 276 -18.98 -2.88 -6.74
N ASP A 277 -17.89 -3.19 -7.43
CA ASP A 277 -17.27 -4.52 -7.50
C ASP A 277 -15.99 -4.64 -6.66
N LEU A 278 -15.61 -3.57 -5.97
CA LEU A 278 -14.34 -3.46 -5.23
C LEU A 278 -14.13 -4.58 -4.20
N THR A 279 -15.18 -4.96 -3.45
CA THR A 279 -15.10 -6.09 -2.50
C THR A 279 -14.85 -7.42 -3.21
N GLU A 280 -15.54 -7.68 -4.31
CA GLU A 280 -15.35 -8.91 -5.10
C GLU A 280 -13.92 -8.96 -5.65
N THR A 281 -13.43 -7.84 -6.19
CA THR A 281 -12.08 -7.75 -6.73
C THR A 281 -11.01 -7.91 -5.65
N HIS A 282 -11.21 -7.33 -4.46
CA HIS A 282 -10.34 -7.57 -3.32
C HIS A 282 -10.30 -9.06 -2.93
N LEU A 283 -11.45 -9.74 -2.85
CA LEU A 283 -11.51 -11.17 -2.54
C LEU A 283 -10.85 -12.04 -3.61
N ASN A 284 -10.87 -11.59 -4.87
CA ASN A 284 -10.21 -12.30 -5.96
C ASN A 284 -8.68 -12.20 -5.89
N TYR A 285 -8.13 -11.03 -5.53
CA TYR A 285 -6.68 -10.81 -5.54
C TYR A 285 -6.00 -11.01 -4.19
N SER A 286 -6.62 -10.65 -3.07
CA SER A 286 -5.95 -10.61 -1.77
C SER A 286 -6.86 -10.84 -0.57
N ALA A 287 -7.72 -11.87 -0.61
CA ALA A 287 -8.66 -12.21 0.46
C ALA A 287 -8.06 -12.50 1.86
N LEU A 288 -6.73 -12.62 1.98
CA LEU A 288 -6.03 -12.92 3.24
C LEU A 288 -5.36 -11.68 3.86
N THR A 289 -5.48 -10.52 3.24
CA THR A 289 -4.96 -9.25 3.77
C THR A 289 -6.09 -8.25 3.91
N PRO A 290 -5.95 -7.18 4.70
CA PRO A 290 -7.00 -6.19 4.85
C PRO A 290 -7.30 -5.52 3.51
N PHE A 291 -8.58 -5.24 3.25
CA PHE A 291 -8.95 -4.44 2.10
C PHE A 291 -8.44 -3.00 2.28
N SER A 292 -7.54 -2.58 1.40
CA SER A 292 -6.73 -1.38 1.60
C SER A 292 -6.82 -0.45 0.39
N PHE A 293 -7.33 0.76 0.62
CA PHE A 293 -7.19 1.88 -0.32
C PHE A 293 -5.99 2.71 0.12
N ILE A 294 -4.95 2.76 -0.69
CA ILE A 294 -3.73 3.48 -0.34
C ILE A 294 -3.89 4.95 -0.70
N GLU A 295 -4.45 5.21 -1.88
CA GLU A 295 -4.96 6.50 -2.28
C GLU A 295 -6.45 6.39 -2.60
N PHE A 296 -7.26 7.21 -1.93
CA PHE A 296 -8.64 7.43 -2.30
C PHE A 296 -8.88 8.92 -2.44
N GLN A 297 -9.63 9.31 -3.47
CA GLN A 297 -9.82 10.71 -3.82
C GLN A 297 -10.26 11.57 -2.62
N GLY A 298 -9.47 12.59 -2.29
CA GLY A 298 -9.81 13.65 -1.35
C GLY A 298 -9.67 15.05 -1.94
N GLY A 299 -9.51 15.13 -3.26
CA GLY A 299 -9.11 16.34 -3.98
C GLY A 299 -8.97 16.07 -5.48
N SER A 300 -8.52 17.10 -6.17
CA SER A 300 -8.00 17.00 -7.54
C SER A 300 -6.82 17.96 -7.69
N PHE A 301 -5.82 17.58 -8.49
CA PHE A 301 -4.87 18.54 -9.04
C PHE A 301 -5.58 19.44 -10.07
N ASP A 302 -4.95 20.55 -10.42
CA ASP A 302 -5.48 21.51 -11.40
C ASP A 302 -4.34 21.98 -12.32
N PRO A 303 -4.48 21.86 -13.65
CA PRO A 303 -3.42 22.25 -14.57
C PRO A 303 -3.29 23.77 -14.67
N TRP A 304 -2.20 24.24 -15.29
CA TRP A 304 -2.08 25.64 -15.68
C TRP A 304 -3.24 26.08 -16.56
N GLY A 305 -3.93 27.16 -16.18
CA GLY A 305 -5.13 27.62 -16.86
C GLY A 305 -6.37 26.77 -16.59
N GLY A 306 -6.34 25.93 -15.55
CA GLY A 306 -7.47 25.16 -15.07
C GLY A 306 -8.51 25.99 -14.31
N TRP A 307 -9.25 25.32 -13.44
CA TRP A 307 -10.50 25.82 -12.84
C TRP A 307 -10.31 26.41 -11.43
N GLY A 308 -9.14 26.20 -10.83
CA GLY A 308 -8.82 26.60 -9.47
C GLY A 308 -9.33 25.61 -8.42
N PHE A 309 -8.57 25.46 -7.34
CA PHE A 309 -8.86 24.47 -6.29
C PHE A 309 -10.18 24.68 -5.55
N GLN A 310 -10.75 25.89 -5.57
CA GLN A 310 -12.09 26.13 -5.01
C GLN A 310 -13.16 25.35 -5.79
N GLN A 311 -13.04 25.27 -7.11
CA GLN A 311 -13.97 24.53 -7.95
C GLN A 311 -13.75 23.01 -7.79
N CYS A 312 -12.50 22.57 -7.63
CA CYS A 312 -12.20 21.18 -7.28
C CYS A 312 -12.78 20.77 -5.92
N LEU A 313 -12.78 21.67 -4.93
CA LEU A 313 -13.43 21.43 -3.64
C LEU A 313 -14.95 21.28 -3.75
N GLU A 314 -15.58 21.95 -4.72
CA GLU A 314 -17.01 21.75 -4.99
C GLU A 314 -17.28 20.35 -5.58
N LEU A 315 -16.41 19.86 -6.47
CA LEU A 315 -16.52 18.52 -7.06
C LEU A 315 -16.37 17.40 -6.00
N VAL A 316 -15.36 17.51 -5.15
CA VAL A 316 -15.00 16.50 -4.13
C VAL A 316 -15.29 16.96 -2.70
N GLY A 317 -16.36 17.75 -2.52
CA GLY A 317 -16.76 18.30 -1.23
C GLY A 317 -17.45 17.28 -0.31
N TYR A 318 -18.07 17.77 0.76
CA TYR A 318 -18.73 16.91 1.78
C TYR A 318 -19.80 15.96 1.22
N GLU A 319 -20.42 16.30 0.08
CA GLU A 319 -21.41 15.43 -0.58
C GLU A 319 -20.75 14.23 -1.25
N PHE A 320 -19.59 14.45 -1.87
CA PHE A 320 -18.75 13.38 -2.39
C PHE A 320 -18.28 12.49 -1.25
N GLU A 321 -17.71 13.05 -0.18
CA GLU A 321 -17.20 12.30 0.96
C GLU A 321 -18.29 11.38 1.55
N ARG A 322 -19.47 11.92 1.86
CA ARG A 322 -20.55 11.13 2.50
C ARG A 322 -21.14 10.03 1.61
N VAL A 323 -20.92 10.07 0.29
CA VAL A 323 -21.41 9.05 -0.66
C VAL A 323 -20.29 8.06 -0.99
N PHE A 324 -19.14 8.55 -1.42
CA PHE A 324 -18.03 7.73 -1.89
C PHE A 324 -17.24 7.13 -0.74
N TYR A 325 -17.06 7.81 0.40
CA TYR A 325 -16.31 7.22 1.52
C TYR A 325 -17.09 6.10 2.22
N GLN A 326 -18.40 5.96 1.95
CA GLN A 326 -19.15 4.79 2.40
C GLN A 326 -18.67 3.49 1.77
N VAL A 327 -17.97 3.53 0.62
CA VAL A 327 -17.36 2.32 0.03
C VAL A 327 -16.11 1.86 0.79
N LEU A 328 -15.51 2.76 1.58
CA LEU A 328 -14.36 2.48 2.44
C LEU A 328 -14.75 1.79 3.74
N ILE A 329 -16.04 1.83 4.10
CA ILE A 329 -16.54 1.22 5.32
C ILE A 329 -16.89 -0.23 5.02
N PRO A 330 -16.29 -1.21 5.72
CA PRO A 330 -16.65 -2.61 5.59
C PRO A 330 -18.15 -2.78 5.85
N ARG A 331 -18.88 -3.36 4.89
CA ARG A 331 -20.26 -3.79 5.12
C ARG A 331 -20.22 -5.21 5.65
N ASP A 332 -20.80 -5.43 6.81
CA ASP A 332 -21.08 -6.80 7.24
C ASP A 332 -22.12 -7.36 6.28
N ASP A 333 -21.73 -8.31 5.42
CA ASP A 333 -22.64 -9.08 4.55
C ASP A 333 -23.53 -10.06 5.36
N GLU A 334 -23.61 -9.90 6.68
CA GLU A 334 -24.61 -10.54 7.53
C GLU A 334 -25.84 -9.63 7.70
N HIS A 335 -26.58 -9.30 6.63
CA HIS A 335 -28.03 -9.02 6.68
C HIS A 335 -28.72 -9.07 5.31
#